data_AF-A0A4D7YL10-F1
#
_entry.id   AF-A0A4D7YL10-F1
#
_cell.length_a   1.000
_cell.length_b   1.000
_cell.length_c   1.000
_cell.angle_alpha   90.00
_cell.angle_beta   90.00
_cell.angle_gamma   90.00
#
_symmetry.space_group_name_H-M   'P 1'
#
loop_
_entity.id
_entity.type
_entity.pdbx_description
1 polymer ?
#
loop_
_entity_poly.entity_id
_entity_poly.type
_entity_poly.pdbx_seq_one_letter_code
_entity_poly.pdbx_strand_id
1 'polypeptide(L)'
;MKPTLILAPLLIFATVALAAPKKDSSDIALQLGTVLAAEDFCGLTYDQGMIAAFIEKNVAADDMGFASLLQLMTAGKQSAQKGMTASAKAAHCTQIRRTAKANAFIR
;
A
#
# COMPACT_ATOMS: atom_id res chain seq x y z
N MET A 1 54.74 -44.14 -7.79
CA MET A 1 53.50 -43.50 -8.30
C MET A 1 52.69 -43.07 -7.08
N LYS A 2 52.50 -41.75 -6.86
CA LYS A 2 51.75 -41.20 -5.72
C LYS A 2 50.45 -40.59 -6.24
N PRO A 3 49.27 -40.88 -5.67
CA PRO A 3 48.04 -40.22 -6.07
C PRO A 3 47.91 -38.89 -5.33
N THR A 4 47.85 -37.81 -6.10
CA THR A 4 47.61 -36.46 -5.57
C THR A 4 46.11 -36.27 -5.41
N LEU A 5 45.63 -36.24 -4.17
CA LEU A 5 44.25 -35.92 -3.81
C LEU A 5 44.06 -34.41 -3.92
N ILE A 6 43.33 -33.95 -4.95
CA ILE A 6 42.95 -32.55 -5.13
C ILE A 6 41.60 -32.34 -4.44
N LEU A 7 41.63 -31.63 -3.30
CA LEU A 7 40.45 -31.20 -2.57
C LEU A 7 39.94 -29.89 -3.20
N ALA A 8 38.84 -29.95 -3.96
CA ALA A 8 38.20 -28.77 -4.54
C ALA A 8 37.25 -28.12 -3.51
N PRO A 9 37.35 -26.81 -3.22
CA PRO A 9 36.42 -26.15 -2.32
C PRO A 9 35.12 -25.81 -3.06
N LEU A 10 34.02 -26.41 -2.61
CA LEU A 10 32.67 -26.11 -3.09
C LEU A 10 32.21 -24.77 -2.51
N LEU A 11 32.30 -23.69 -3.29
CA LEU A 11 31.77 -22.37 -2.93
C LEU A 11 30.24 -22.40 -2.97
N ILE A 12 29.61 -22.56 -1.81
CA ILE A 12 28.16 -22.44 -1.63
C ILE A 12 27.82 -20.94 -1.62
N PHE A 13 27.40 -20.40 -2.77
CA PHE A 13 26.78 -19.07 -2.82
C PHE A 13 25.37 -19.19 -2.23
N ALA A 14 25.22 -18.85 -0.96
CA ALA A 14 23.92 -18.65 -0.34
C ALA A 14 23.25 -17.43 -1.01
N THR A 15 22.30 -17.67 -1.90
CA THR A 15 21.40 -16.63 -2.40
C THR A 15 20.53 -16.15 -1.24
N VAL A 16 20.92 -15.04 -0.62
CA VAL A 16 20.07 -14.35 0.35
C VAL A 16 18.85 -13.84 -0.42
N ALA A 17 17.71 -14.52 -0.26
CA ALA A 17 16.44 -13.99 -0.72
C ALA A 17 16.10 -12.77 0.13
N LEU A 18 16.40 -11.58 -0.38
CA LEU A 18 15.92 -10.32 0.17
C LEU A 18 14.39 -10.32 0.06
N ALA A 19 13.70 -10.71 1.14
CA ALA A 19 12.26 -10.51 1.24
C ALA A 19 12.01 -8.99 1.17
N ALA A 20 11.20 -8.56 0.20
CA ALA A 20 10.77 -7.17 0.13
C ALA A 20 10.12 -6.78 1.47
N PRO A 21 10.42 -5.60 2.03
CA PRO A 21 9.81 -5.17 3.28
C PRO A 21 8.30 -5.20 3.12
N LYS A 22 7.63 -5.99 3.96
CA LYS A 22 6.18 -5.99 4.04
C LYS A 22 5.76 -4.60 4.46
N LYS A 23 4.85 -3.98 3.71
CA LYS A 23 4.34 -2.65 4.05
C LYS A 23 3.73 -2.71 5.46
N ASP A 24 4.12 -1.79 6.33
CA ASP A 24 3.55 -1.69 7.66
C ASP A 24 2.05 -1.35 7.55
N SER A 25 1.21 -1.94 8.42
CA SER A 25 -0.21 -1.61 8.53
C SER A 25 -0.46 -0.11 8.65
N SER A 26 0.45 0.63 9.28
CA SER A 26 0.40 2.09 9.39
C SER A 26 0.50 2.80 8.04
N ASP A 27 1.40 2.33 7.17
CA ASP A 27 1.55 2.86 5.82
C ASP A 27 0.31 2.55 4.97
N ILE A 28 -0.23 1.34 5.10
CA ILE A 28 -1.46 0.94 4.42
C ILE A 28 -2.62 1.83 4.86
N ALA A 29 -2.80 2.04 6.17
CA ALA A 29 -3.85 2.88 6.71
C ALA A 29 -3.74 4.33 6.24
N LEU A 30 -2.52 4.89 6.23
CA LEU A 30 -2.27 6.24 5.73
C LEU A 30 -2.61 6.37 4.23
N GLN A 31 -2.15 5.42 3.42
CA GLN A 31 -2.32 5.46 1.97
C GLN A 31 -3.77 5.21 1.56
N LEU A 32 -4.39 4.16 2.11
CA LEU A 32 -5.79 3.84 1.86
C LEU A 32 -6.69 4.97 2.38
N GLY A 33 -6.44 5.48 3.59
CA GLY A 33 -7.19 6.59 4.15
C GLY A 33 -7.10 7.87 3.32
N THR A 34 -5.97 8.12 2.64
CA THR A 34 -5.84 9.23 1.68
C THR A 34 -6.72 9.04 0.45
N VAL A 35 -6.86 7.81 -0.05
CA VAL A 35 -7.74 7.47 -1.17
C VAL A 35 -9.21 7.58 -0.75
N LEU A 36 -9.59 6.97 0.36
CA LEU A 36 -10.97 6.99 0.88
C LEU A 36 -11.44 8.42 1.17
N ALA A 37 -10.61 9.24 1.79
CA ALA A 37 -10.93 10.63 2.08
C ALA A 37 -11.31 11.44 0.82
N ALA A 38 -10.70 11.10 -0.33
CA ALA A 38 -10.91 11.79 -1.58
C ALA A 38 -12.20 11.40 -2.32
N GLU A 39 -13.01 10.46 -1.83
CA GLU A 39 -14.22 9.98 -2.54
C GLU A 39 -15.13 11.14 -2.96
N ASP A 40 -15.76 11.80 -1.98
CA ASP A 40 -16.64 12.94 -2.24
C ASP A 40 -15.87 14.15 -2.79
N PHE A 41 -14.69 14.42 -2.23
CA PHE A 41 -13.88 15.59 -2.59
C PHE A 41 -13.50 15.60 -4.08
N CYS A 42 -13.23 14.42 -4.65
CA CYS A 42 -12.84 14.23 -6.05
C CYS A 42 -13.99 13.72 -6.95
N GLY A 43 -15.20 13.54 -6.42
CA GLY A 43 -16.36 13.06 -7.16
C GLY A 43 -16.18 11.64 -7.69
N LEU A 44 -15.65 10.75 -6.86
CA LEU A 44 -15.44 9.34 -7.17
C LEU A 44 -16.53 8.50 -6.49
N THR A 45 -16.71 7.28 -6.97
CA THR A 45 -17.57 6.28 -6.33
C THR A 45 -16.81 4.98 -6.32
N TYR A 46 -16.40 4.53 -5.13
CA TYR A 46 -15.55 3.37 -5.00
C TYR A 46 -16.32 2.05 -5.00
N ASP A 47 -15.71 1.03 -5.60
CA ASP A 47 -16.10 -0.37 -5.47
C ASP A 47 -15.66 -0.90 -4.12
N GLN A 48 -16.61 -1.05 -3.21
CA GLN A 48 -16.38 -1.49 -1.83
C GLN A 48 -15.83 -2.92 -1.77
N GLY A 49 -16.19 -3.78 -2.74
CA GLY A 49 -15.65 -5.14 -2.82
C GLY A 49 -14.16 -5.14 -3.13
N MET A 50 -13.71 -4.24 -3.99
CA MET A 50 -12.29 -4.10 -4.32
C MET A 50 -11.48 -3.49 -3.18
N ILE A 51 -12.06 -2.58 -2.39
CA ILE A 51 -11.45 -2.07 -1.15
C ILE A 51 -11.29 -3.20 -0.13
N ALA A 52 -12.35 -4.00 0.10
CA ALA A 52 -12.29 -5.14 1.03
C ALA A 52 -11.22 -6.16 0.60
N ALA A 53 -11.19 -6.54 -0.68
CA ALA A 53 -10.18 -7.45 -1.23
C ALA A 53 -8.75 -6.88 -1.09
N PHE A 54 -8.57 -5.57 -1.22
CA PHE A 54 -7.28 -4.93 -0.97
C PHE A 54 -6.86 -5.03 0.50
N ILE A 55 -7.77 -4.81 1.44
CA ILE A 55 -7.49 -4.93 2.88
C ILE A 55 -7.11 -6.37 3.21
N GLU A 56 -7.92 -7.35 2.81
CA GLU A 56 -7.66 -8.78 3.05
C GLU A 56 -6.29 -9.24 2.50
N LYS A 57 -5.87 -8.68 1.36
CA LYS A 57 -4.57 -8.98 0.75
C LYS A 57 -3.39 -8.36 1.49
N ASN A 58 -3.55 -7.18 2.09
CA ASN A 58 -2.42 -6.37 2.54
C ASN A 58 -2.34 -6.23 4.08
N VAL A 59 -3.42 -6.48 4.82
CA VAL A 59 -3.48 -6.34 6.27
C VAL A 59 -3.55 -7.71 6.93
N ALA A 60 -2.81 -7.91 8.00
CA ALA A 60 -2.86 -9.16 8.76
C ALA A 60 -4.23 -9.30 9.46
N ALA A 61 -4.80 -10.50 9.43
CA ALA A 61 -6.14 -10.74 9.99
C ALA A 61 -6.23 -10.55 11.51
N ASP A 62 -5.10 -10.61 12.21
CA ASP A 62 -4.95 -10.39 13.65
C ASP A 62 -4.57 -8.94 14.01
N ASP A 63 -4.46 -8.04 13.03
CA ASP A 63 -4.26 -6.61 13.28
C ASP A 63 -5.56 -5.95 13.72
N MET A 64 -5.79 -5.99 15.03
CA MET A 64 -6.95 -5.36 15.67
C MET A 64 -6.89 -3.82 15.66
N GLY A 65 -5.73 -3.21 15.36
CA GLY A 65 -5.53 -1.75 15.37
C GLY A 65 -5.84 -1.07 14.06
N PHE A 66 -5.78 -1.81 12.94
CA PHE A 66 -5.88 -1.25 11.59
C PHE A 66 -7.17 -0.45 11.35
N ALA A 67 -8.33 -0.96 11.77
CA ALA A 67 -9.62 -0.31 11.50
C ALA A 67 -9.70 1.10 12.12
N SER A 68 -9.33 1.22 13.41
CA SER A 68 -9.29 2.51 14.12
C SER A 68 -8.28 3.47 13.51
N LEU A 69 -7.11 2.95 13.11
CA LEU A 69 -6.08 3.76 12.47
C LEU A 69 -6.52 4.27 11.09
N LEU A 70 -7.14 3.42 10.27
CA LEU A 70 -7.67 3.80 8.96
C LEU A 70 -8.74 4.88 9.10
N GLN A 71 -9.64 4.77 10.08
CA GLN A 71 -10.64 5.79 10.36
C GLN A 71 -10.00 7.14 10.72
N LEU A 72 -9.01 7.13 11.63
CA LEU A 72 -8.27 8.33 12.02
C LEU A 72 -7.58 8.98 10.82
N MET A 73 -6.91 8.19 9.99
CA MET A 73 -6.21 8.68 8.80
C MET A 73 -7.19 9.27 7.78
N THR A 74 -8.31 8.60 7.54
CA THR A 74 -9.35 9.07 6.61
C THR A 74 -9.91 10.41 7.08
N ALA A 75 -10.33 10.52 8.33
CA ALA A 75 -10.86 11.76 8.89
C ALA A 75 -9.84 12.91 8.85
N GLY A 76 -8.58 12.63 9.19
CA GLY A 76 -7.49 13.61 9.11
C GLY A 76 -7.27 14.14 7.69
N LYS A 77 -7.31 13.25 6.69
CA LYS A 77 -7.16 13.63 5.28
C LYS A 77 -8.36 14.40 4.73
N GLN A 78 -9.58 14.04 5.12
CA GLN A 78 -10.79 14.80 4.79
C GLN A 78 -10.70 16.23 5.34
N SER A 79 -10.19 16.40 6.56
CA SER A 79 -9.96 17.73 7.15
C SER A 79 -8.95 18.54 6.33
N ALA A 80 -7.82 17.93 5.96
CA ALA A 80 -6.77 18.58 5.17
C ALA A 80 -7.24 19.00 3.76
N GLN A 81 -8.12 18.22 3.13
CA GLN A 81 -8.64 18.52 1.79
C GLN A 81 -9.48 19.81 1.74
N LYS A 82 -10.14 20.20 2.85
CA LYS A 82 -10.97 21.41 2.92
C LYS A 82 -10.18 22.70 2.66
N GLY A 83 -8.88 22.69 2.94
CA GLY A 83 -7.99 23.85 2.74
C GLY A 83 -7.26 23.87 1.39
N MET A 84 -7.50 22.91 0.49
CA MET A 84 -6.76 22.83 -0.77
C MET A 84 -7.19 23.92 -1.77
N THR A 85 -6.20 24.54 -2.42
CA THR A 85 -6.45 25.41 -3.58
C THR A 85 -6.97 24.59 -4.77
N ALA A 86 -7.51 25.27 -5.79
CA ALA A 86 -7.98 24.60 -7.00
C ALA A 86 -6.89 23.77 -7.70
N SER A 87 -5.67 24.30 -7.84
CA SER A 87 -4.55 23.58 -8.45
C SER A 87 -4.12 22.38 -7.63
N ALA A 88 -4.06 22.52 -6.30
CA ALA A 88 -3.73 21.40 -5.40
C ALA A 88 -4.81 20.30 -5.48
N LYS A 89 -6.09 20.68 -5.50
CA LYS A 89 -7.20 19.77 -5.71
C LYS A 89 -7.08 19.02 -7.05
N ALA A 90 -6.78 19.72 -8.15
CA ALA A 90 -6.62 19.12 -9.46
C ALA A 90 -5.49 18.07 -9.48
N ALA A 91 -4.33 18.41 -8.92
CA ALA A 91 -3.20 17.48 -8.82
C ALA A 91 -3.53 16.27 -7.94
N HIS A 92 -4.10 16.52 -6.76
CA HIS A 92 -4.50 15.49 -5.81
C HIS A 92 -5.50 14.51 -6.44
N CYS A 93 -6.62 15.01 -6.95
CA CYS A 93 -7.67 14.18 -7.52
C CYS A 93 -7.22 13.43 -8.78
N THR A 94 -6.31 14.01 -9.58
CA THR A 94 -5.71 13.31 -10.71
C THR A 94 -4.93 12.08 -10.24
N GLN A 95 -4.09 12.23 -9.22
CA GLN A 95 -3.31 11.11 -8.71
C GLN A 95 -4.19 10.08 -8.00
N ILE A 96 -5.17 10.50 -7.19
CA ILE A 96 -6.11 9.58 -6.54
C ILE A 96 -6.87 8.75 -7.58
N ARG A 97 -7.37 9.38 -8.65
CA ARG A 97 -8.06 8.66 -9.72
C ARG A 97 -7.16 7.62 -10.38
N ARG A 98 -5.89 7.94 -10.63
CA ARG A 98 -4.91 6.98 -11.18
C ARG A 98 -4.67 5.81 -10.23
N THR A 99 -4.48 6.08 -8.94
CA THR A 99 -4.29 5.05 -7.91
C THR A 99 -5.53 4.17 -7.76
N ALA A 100 -6.72 4.76 -7.72
CA ALA A 100 -7.99 4.04 -7.61
C ALA A 100 -8.21 3.11 -8.81
N LYS A 101 -7.89 3.56 -10.04
CA LYS A 101 -7.91 2.70 -11.24
C LYS A 101 -6.89 1.57 -11.16
N ALA A 102 -5.67 1.85 -10.74
CA ALA A 102 -4.61 0.85 -10.64
C ALA A 102 -4.94 -0.27 -9.63
N ASN A 103 -5.79 0.01 -8.64
CA ASN A 103 -6.27 -0.97 -7.66
C ASN A 103 -7.72 -1.44 -7.94
N ALA A 104 -8.29 -1.06 -9.09
CA ALA A 104 -9.66 -1.35 -9.50
C ALA A 104 -10.75 -0.89 -8.50
N PHE A 105 -10.45 0.08 -7.63
CA PHE A 105 -11.46 0.71 -6.77
C PHE A 105 -12.47 1.53 -7.59
N ILE A 106 -12.12 1.91 -8.82
CA ILE A 106 -13.04 2.51 -9.79
C ILE A 106 -12.76 1.92 -11.18
N ARG A 107 -13.72 2.03 -12.10
CA ARG A 107 -13.58 1.64 -13.51
C ARG A 107 -13.12 2.81 -14.39
#